data_AF-A0A7W1GYS9-F1
#
_entry.id   AF-A0A7W1GYS9-F1
#
_cell.length_a   1.000
_cell.length_b   1.000
_cell.length_c   1.000
_cell.angle_alpha   90.00
_cell.angle_beta   90.00
_cell.angle_gamma   90.00
#
_symmetry.space_group_name_H-M   'P 1'
#
loop_
_entity.id
_entity.type
_entity.pdbx_description
1 polymer ?
#
loop_
_entity_poly.entity_id
_entity_poly.type
_entity_poly.pdbx_seq_one_letter_code
_entity_poly.pdbx_strand_id
1 'polypeptide(L)'
;MTSPTSQSAGVCPSCSLPASGRFCANCGSTLAGATCSACDTAITPGAKFCHRCGTPAGASRARIRETRGLTTALPWAVAGIALVALIAMLAGQRFNARSATTLDAPLNALPQAGLDDRGTRAAPDISNMSARERASRLFDRIMRLAEERDRDSTLFAAAGKEDSLQLFAQMGIQAHMLLEPRDADVRYDMGRIAEVAGAPRLARIQADSILSTSPTHLLGLLLAAKSSRALGDTAAARSFERQLLTAAPAEQRRALPEYESHRNDIAVAIELAKRR
;
A
#
# COMPACT_ATOMS: atom_id res chain seq x y z
N MET A 1 -47.75 12.79 43.01
CA MET A 1 -48.42 13.56 41.94
C MET A 1 -47.48 14.67 41.53
N THR A 2 -46.68 14.47 40.47
CA THR A 2 -45.78 15.49 39.91
C THR A 2 -46.34 15.91 38.55
N SER A 3 -46.79 17.15 38.49
CA SER A 3 -47.40 17.82 37.34
C SER A 3 -46.46 17.85 36.11
N PRO A 4 -46.96 17.71 34.87
CA PRO A 4 -46.14 17.97 33.69
C PRO A 4 -45.92 19.48 33.54
N THR A 5 -44.66 19.90 33.65
CA THR A 5 -44.22 21.29 33.44
C THR A 5 -44.48 21.71 31.99
N SER A 6 -45.31 22.75 31.87
CA SER A 6 -45.47 23.71 30.77
C SER A 6 -44.89 23.36 29.40
N GLN A 7 -45.76 22.96 28.47
CA GLN A 7 -45.47 23.01 27.04
C GLN A 7 -45.41 24.48 26.60
N SER A 8 -44.24 24.99 26.26
CA SER A 8 -44.12 26.28 25.59
C SER A 8 -44.75 26.15 24.20
N ALA A 9 -45.98 26.62 24.05
CA ALA A 9 -46.59 26.86 22.75
C ALA A 9 -45.83 28.01 22.08
N GLY A 10 -45.25 27.77 20.91
CA GLY A 10 -44.43 28.75 20.22
C GLY A 10 -44.50 28.60 18.70
N VAL A 11 -43.92 29.56 17.99
CA VAL A 11 -43.75 29.49 16.55
C VAL A 11 -42.47 28.71 16.25
N CYS A 12 -42.54 27.77 15.31
CA CYS A 12 -41.38 27.01 14.88
C CYS A 12 -40.35 27.93 14.19
N PRO A 13 -39.08 27.99 14.64
CA PRO A 13 -38.07 28.85 14.02
C PRO A 13 -37.66 28.40 12.60
N SER A 14 -38.01 27.17 12.19
CA SER A 14 -37.65 26.63 10.88
C SER A 14 -38.72 26.80 9.82
N CYS A 15 -40.01 26.82 10.18
CA CYS A 15 -41.12 26.88 9.21
C CYS A 15 -42.19 27.92 9.55
N SER A 16 -42.00 28.67 10.64
CA SER A 16 -42.88 29.76 11.07
C SER A 16 -44.33 29.38 11.39
N LEU A 17 -44.61 28.08 11.55
CA LEU A 17 -45.94 27.57 11.93
C LEU A 17 -46.06 27.32 13.43
N PRO A 18 -47.28 27.37 14.00
CA PRO A 18 -47.53 27.03 15.40
C PRO A 18 -47.06 25.61 15.69
N ALA A 19 -46.27 25.44 16.75
CA ALA A 19 -45.79 24.13 17.15
C ALA A 19 -45.71 24.02 18.68
N SER A 20 -45.95 22.82 19.19
CA SER A 20 -45.85 22.47 20.60
C SER A 20 -45.09 21.16 20.76
N GLY A 21 -44.53 20.93 21.96
CA GLY A 21 -43.72 19.76 22.26
C GLY A 21 -42.25 19.90 21.88
N ARG A 22 -41.52 18.78 21.74
CA ARG A 22 -40.07 18.75 21.49
C ARG A 22 -39.70 18.81 20.00
N PHE A 23 -40.66 18.56 19.11
CA PHE A 23 -40.48 18.52 17.66
C PHE A 23 -41.69 19.17 16.98
N CYS A 24 -41.46 19.93 15.90
CA CYS A 24 -42.53 20.51 15.09
C CYS A 24 -43.23 19.42 14.26
N ALA A 25 -44.54 19.30 14.39
CA ALA A 25 -45.34 18.34 13.62
C ALA A 25 -45.34 18.62 12.10
N ASN A 26 -45.09 19.87 11.69
CA ASN A 26 -45.19 20.26 10.27
C ASN A 26 -43.88 20.09 9.50
N CYS A 27 -42.72 20.35 10.11
CA CYS A 27 -41.42 20.29 9.41
C CYS A 27 -40.37 19.42 10.10
N GLY A 28 -40.68 18.81 11.25
CA GLY A 28 -39.82 17.88 11.96
C GLY A 28 -38.60 18.50 12.67
N SER A 29 -38.48 19.83 12.70
CA SER A 29 -37.38 20.50 13.41
C SER A 29 -37.55 20.41 14.93
N THR A 30 -36.44 20.44 15.66
CA THR A 30 -36.44 20.47 17.13
C THR A 30 -36.98 21.79 17.68
N LEU A 31 -37.73 21.71 18.77
CA LEU A 31 -38.14 22.86 19.58
C LEU A 31 -37.33 22.88 20.89
N ALA A 32 -37.47 23.95 21.67
CA ALA A 32 -36.73 24.12 22.92
C ALA A 32 -36.90 22.91 23.86
N GLY A 33 -35.78 22.38 24.37
CA GLY A 33 -35.77 21.22 25.28
C GLY A 33 -35.63 19.84 24.62
N ALA A 34 -35.34 19.76 23.30
CA ALA A 34 -34.97 18.51 22.65
C ALA A 34 -33.57 18.03 23.07
N THR A 35 -33.42 16.73 23.36
CA THR A 35 -32.12 16.08 23.63
C THR A 35 -31.87 14.98 22.60
N CYS A 36 -30.61 14.74 22.28
CA CYS A 36 -30.21 13.70 21.33
C CYS A 36 -30.45 12.31 21.92
N SER A 37 -31.06 11.41 21.15
CA SER A 37 -31.34 10.02 21.58
C SER A 37 -30.09 9.11 21.62
N ALA A 38 -28.97 9.56 21.05
CA ALA A 38 -27.72 8.80 20.98
C ALA A 38 -26.69 9.22 22.02
N CYS A 39 -26.58 10.53 22.33
CA CYS A 39 -25.56 11.08 23.22
C CYS A 39 -26.12 11.99 24.33
N ASP A 40 -27.45 12.06 24.47
CA ASP A 40 -28.19 12.82 25.49
C ASP A 40 -27.90 14.32 25.58
N THR A 41 -27.15 14.88 24.61
CA THR A 41 -26.82 16.31 24.56
C THR A 41 -28.02 17.14 24.08
N ALA A 42 -28.21 18.33 24.66
CA ALA A 42 -29.25 19.26 24.25
C ALA A 42 -29.06 19.69 22.79
N ILE A 43 -30.14 19.68 22.00
CA ILE A 43 -30.12 20.08 20.60
C ILE A 43 -30.63 21.52 20.49
N THR A 44 -29.92 22.35 19.74
CA THR A 44 -30.32 23.72 19.42
C THR A 44 -31.71 23.73 18.76
N PRO A 45 -32.63 24.63 19.15
CA PRO A 45 -33.92 24.76 18.47
C PRO A 45 -33.75 25.01 16.97
N GLY A 46 -34.50 24.30 16.14
CA GLY A 46 -34.45 24.38 14.68
C GLY A 46 -33.42 23.47 13.99
N ALA A 47 -32.56 22.76 14.74
CA ALA A 47 -31.55 21.88 14.16
C ALA A 47 -32.14 20.54 13.68
N LYS A 48 -31.73 20.09 12.48
CA LYS A 48 -32.11 18.78 11.93
C LYS A 48 -31.17 17.63 12.38
N PHE A 49 -29.98 17.96 12.88
CA PHE A 49 -28.96 17.00 13.34
C PHE A 49 -28.35 17.47 14.66
N CYS A 50 -27.85 16.53 15.48
CA CYS A 50 -27.08 16.86 16.68
C CYS A 50 -25.70 17.44 16.30
N HIS A 51 -25.38 18.64 16.81
CA HIS A 51 -24.09 19.29 16.57
C HIS A 51 -22.89 18.53 17.15
N ARG A 52 -23.12 17.61 18.10
CA ARG A 52 -22.06 16.87 18.80
C ARG A 52 -21.74 15.52 18.16
N CYS A 53 -22.75 14.76 17.74
CA CYS A 53 -22.57 13.39 17.24
C CYS A 53 -23.16 13.14 15.84
N GLY A 54 -23.75 14.15 15.20
CA GLY A 54 -24.32 14.03 13.85
C GLY A 54 -25.63 13.25 13.74
N THR A 55 -26.17 12.67 14.83
CA THR A 55 -27.42 11.90 14.79
C THR A 55 -28.60 12.79 14.38
N PRO A 56 -29.46 12.36 13.44
CA PRO A 56 -30.65 13.13 13.04
C PRO A 56 -31.61 13.31 14.21
N ALA A 57 -32.06 14.54 14.40
CA ALA A 57 -32.99 14.89 15.45
C ALA A 57 -34.34 14.22 15.18
N GLY A 58 -34.89 13.52 16.19
CA GLY A 58 -36.14 12.76 16.05
C GLY A 58 -35.97 11.28 15.66
N ALA A 59 -34.73 10.79 15.47
CA ALA A 59 -34.50 9.35 15.36
C ALA A 59 -34.81 8.65 16.70
N SER A 60 -35.90 7.90 16.73
CA SER A 60 -36.22 6.99 17.84
C SER A 60 -35.28 5.78 17.81
N ARG A 61 -34.82 5.35 18.98
CA ARG A 61 -33.99 4.13 19.23
C ARG A 61 -34.60 2.84 18.66
N ALA A 62 -35.82 2.91 18.12
CA ALA A 62 -36.63 1.80 17.61
C ALA A 62 -36.27 1.35 16.18
N ARG A 63 -35.58 2.16 15.36
CA ARG A 63 -35.16 1.74 14.01
C ARG A 63 -33.84 0.95 13.95
N ILE A 64 -33.28 0.57 15.10
CA ILE A 64 -32.24 -0.46 15.22
C ILE A 64 -32.82 -1.58 16.08
N ARG A 65 -33.92 -2.19 15.63
CA ARG A 65 -34.52 -3.36 16.30
C ARG A 65 -35.08 -4.34 15.27
N GLU A 66 -34.35 -4.51 14.17
CA GLU A 66 -34.57 -5.64 13.25
C GLU A 66 -33.40 -6.62 13.35
N THR A 67 -33.11 -7.05 14.59
CA THR A 67 -32.30 -8.24 14.91
C THR A 67 -32.76 -8.84 16.24
N ARG A 68 -34.08 -8.93 16.46
CA ARG A 68 -34.66 -9.64 17.62
C ARG A 68 -34.86 -11.11 17.25
N GLY A 69 -33.76 -11.84 17.11
CA GLY A 69 -33.76 -13.28 16.87
C GLY A 69 -32.53 -14.02 17.41
N LEU A 70 -31.74 -13.40 18.30
CA LEU A 70 -30.45 -13.95 18.77
C LEU A 70 -30.32 -14.03 20.30
N THR A 71 -31.39 -13.79 21.06
CA THR A 71 -31.31 -13.71 22.53
C THR A 71 -31.22 -15.06 23.25
N THR A 72 -31.20 -16.18 22.53
CA THR A 72 -31.00 -17.53 23.11
C THR A 72 -29.64 -18.15 22.76
N ALA A 73 -28.83 -17.50 21.90
CA ALA A 73 -27.52 -18.01 21.47
C ALA A 73 -26.33 -17.25 22.06
N LEU A 74 -26.58 -16.22 22.88
CA LEU A 74 -25.55 -15.34 23.44
C LEU A 74 -24.49 -16.07 24.32
N PRO A 75 -24.84 -17.00 25.24
CA PRO A 75 -23.80 -17.65 26.05
C PRO A 75 -22.91 -18.60 25.22
N TRP A 76 -23.49 -19.27 24.23
CA TRP A 76 -22.74 -20.19 23.35
C TRP A 76 -21.86 -19.45 22.34
N ALA A 77 -22.29 -18.29 21.86
CA ALA A 77 -21.47 -17.45 21.00
C ALA A 77 -20.26 -16.90 21.76
N VAL A 78 -20.43 -16.47 23.02
CA VAL A 78 -19.30 -16.02 23.86
C VAL A 78 -18.34 -17.17 24.14
N ALA A 79 -18.83 -18.37 24.45
CA ALA A 79 -17.99 -19.55 24.64
C ALA A 79 -17.22 -19.94 23.36
N GLY A 80 -17.89 -19.91 22.19
CA GLY A 80 -17.26 -20.17 20.90
C GLY A 80 -16.18 -19.14 20.54
N ILE A 81 -16.47 -17.85 20.73
CA ILE A 81 -15.51 -16.77 20.48
C ILE A 81 -14.34 -16.86 21.46
N ALA A 82 -14.60 -17.14 22.75
CA ALA A 82 -13.56 -17.29 23.75
C ALA A 82 -12.65 -18.50 23.46
N LEU A 83 -13.21 -19.62 22.99
CA LEU A 83 -12.42 -20.79 22.60
C LEU A 83 -11.56 -20.50 21.37
N VAL A 84 -12.12 -19.86 20.34
CA VAL A 84 -11.36 -19.46 19.14
C VAL A 84 -10.27 -18.45 19.49
N ALA A 85 -10.57 -17.47 20.34
CA ALA A 85 -9.59 -16.49 20.83
C ALA A 85 -8.48 -17.15 21.65
N LEU A 86 -8.82 -18.13 22.51
CA LEU A 86 -7.84 -18.88 23.30
C LEU A 86 -6.95 -19.75 22.40
N ILE A 87 -7.51 -20.43 21.40
CA ILE A 87 -6.74 -21.21 20.42
C ILE A 87 -5.82 -20.30 19.60
N ALA A 88 -6.32 -19.16 19.13
CA ALA A 88 -5.52 -18.16 18.43
C ALA A 88 -4.42 -17.58 19.31
N MET A 89 -4.70 -17.34 20.60
CA MET A 89 -3.73 -16.86 21.58
C MET A 89 -2.67 -17.91 21.90
N LEU A 90 -3.03 -19.19 22.05
CA LEU A 90 -2.08 -20.29 22.28
C LEU A 90 -1.21 -20.56 21.06
N ALA A 91 -1.78 -20.54 19.86
CA ALA A 91 -1.02 -20.60 18.61
C ALA A 91 -0.08 -19.39 18.51
N GLY A 92 -0.61 -18.19 18.73
CA GLY A 92 0.13 -16.94 18.77
C GLY A 92 1.28 -16.98 19.76
N GLN A 93 1.09 -17.44 21.00
CA GLN A 93 2.13 -17.52 22.03
C GLN A 93 3.28 -18.47 21.66
N ARG A 94 3.00 -19.56 20.91
CA ARG A 94 4.07 -20.45 20.42
C ARG A 94 4.90 -19.84 19.29
N PHE A 95 4.33 -18.89 18.53
CA PHE A 95 5.07 -18.11 17.53
C PHE A 95 5.66 -16.81 18.12
N ASN A 96 5.05 -16.26 19.19
CA ASN A 96 5.41 -14.99 19.81
C ASN A 96 6.53 -15.12 20.86
N ALA A 97 6.83 -16.32 21.34
CA ALA A 97 8.07 -16.58 22.08
C ALA A 97 9.35 -16.27 21.28
N ARG A 98 9.22 -15.91 19.98
CA ARG A 98 10.32 -15.48 19.11
C ARG A 98 10.17 -14.05 18.56
N SER A 99 9.18 -13.25 18.96
CA SER A 99 8.96 -11.93 18.35
C SER A 99 8.28 -10.92 19.27
N ALA A 100 8.93 -10.54 20.37
CA ALA A 100 8.61 -9.26 21.00
C ALA A 100 9.48 -8.16 20.35
N THR A 101 8.90 -7.37 19.44
CA THR A 101 9.43 -6.03 19.12
C THR A 101 8.34 -5.00 19.30
N THR A 102 8.72 -3.97 20.02
CA THR A 102 8.00 -2.79 20.48
C THR A 102 7.39 -1.99 19.32
N LEU A 103 6.09 -1.70 19.40
CA LEU A 103 5.41 -0.73 18.55
C LEU A 103 4.88 0.38 19.42
N ASP A 104 5.74 1.35 19.69
CA ASP A 104 5.39 2.73 20.06
C ASP A 104 6.64 3.60 19.80
N ALA A 105 6.83 4.01 18.54
CA ALA A 105 7.84 5.00 18.17
C ALA A 105 7.23 6.03 17.20
N PRO A 106 7.43 7.34 17.44
CA PRO A 106 6.81 8.39 16.62
C PRO A 106 7.45 8.51 15.23
N LEU A 107 6.61 8.88 14.25
CA LEU A 107 6.88 9.02 12.80
C LEU A 107 8.03 9.98 12.41
N ASN A 108 8.67 10.66 13.36
CA ASN A 108 9.78 11.60 13.13
C ASN A 108 11.12 11.12 13.70
N ALA A 109 11.23 9.86 14.11
CA ALA A 109 12.53 9.27 14.35
C ALA A 109 13.23 9.06 12.99
N LEU A 110 14.35 9.77 12.75
CA LEU A 110 15.38 9.29 11.83
C LEU A 110 15.63 7.81 12.14
N PRO A 111 15.86 6.94 11.15
CA PRO A 111 16.17 5.54 11.41
C PRO A 111 17.50 5.46 12.16
N GLN A 112 17.43 5.55 13.49
CA GLN A 112 18.52 5.16 14.35
C GLN A 112 18.56 3.65 14.28
N ALA A 113 19.66 3.15 13.73
CA ALA A 113 20.00 1.74 13.80
C ALA A 113 20.19 1.37 15.28
N GLY A 114 19.10 0.99 15.95
CA GLY A 114 19.15 0.13 17.13
C GLY A 114 19.49 -1.27 16.62
N LEU A 115 20.60 -1.91 16.99
CA LEU A 115 20.92 -2.30 18.37
C LEU A 115 19.63 -2.69 19.06
N ASP A 116 19.14 -3.89 18.73
CA ASP A 116 18.93 -4.95 19.73
C ASP A 116 18.48 -6.24 19.02
N ASP A 117 19.30 -7.28 19.22
CA ASP A 117 18.99 -8.71 19.09
C ASP A 117 18.49 -9.26 17.73
N ARG A 118 19.27 -9.04 16.67
CA ARG A 118 19.32 -9.99 15.54
C ARG A 118 20.78 -10.30 15.27
N GLY A 119 21.13 -11.59 15.33
CA GLY A 119 22.50 -12.11 15.33
C GLY A 119 23.51 -11.28 14.53
N THR A 120 24.66 -11.07 15.15
CA THR A 120 25.89 -10.37 14.73
C THR A 120 26.34 -10.69 13.30
N ARG A 121 25.58 -10.27 12.29
CA ARG A 121 26.13 -9.93 10.99
C ARG A 121 26.53 -8.47 11.10
N ALA A 122 27.83 -8.23 11.26
CA ALA A 122 28.38 -6.89 11.15
C ALA A 122 27.77 -6.22 9.91
N ALA A 123 27.27 -4.99 10.07
CA ALA A 123 26.80 -4.22 8.94
C ALA A 123 27.95 -4.14 7.91
N PRO A 124 27.71 -4.41 6.62
CA PRO A 124 28.76 -4.34 5.61
C PRO A 124 29.49 -2.98 5.69
N ASP A 125 30.83 -2.98 5.76
CA ASP A 125 31.59 -1.74 5.70
C ASP A 125 31.48 -1.13 4.30
N ILE A 126 30.75 -0.01 4.22
CA ILE A 126 30.50 0.74 2.98
C ILE A 126 31.53 1.85 2.75
N SER A 127 32.37 2.14 3.74
CA SER A 127 33.28 3.29 3.75
C SER A 127 34.38 3.17 2.69
N ASN A 128 34.72 1.94 2.32
CA ASN A 128 35.75 1.62 1.35
C ASN A 128 35.19 1.27 -0.06
N MET A 129 33.88 1.41 -0.29
CA MET A 129 33.26 1.09 -1.58
C MET A 129 33.05 2.33 -2.45
N SER A 130 33.26 2.20 -3.76
CA SER A 130 32.88 3.23 -4.74
C SER A 130 31.36 3.43 -4.78
N ALA A 131 30.91 4.59 -5.30
CA ALA A 131 29.48 4.87 -5.45
C ALA A 131 28.77 3.84 -6.34
N ARG A 132 29.42 3.39 -7.41
CA ARG A 132 28.89 2.39 -8.34
C ARG A 132 28.75 1.02 -7.66
N GLU A 133 29.74 0.59 -6.89
CA GLU A 133 29.64 -0.69 -6.15
C GLU A 133 28.55 -0.64 -5.08
N ARG A 134 28.36 0.49 -4.40
CA ARG A 134 27.28 0.64 -3.42
C ARG A 134 25.91 0.54 -4.11
N ALA A 135 25.74 1.18 -5.26
CA ALA A 135 24.52 1.11 -6.05
C ALA A 135 24.25 -0.31 -6.57
N SER A 136 25.27 -1.01 -7.07
CA SER A 136 25.16 -2.40 -7.54
C SER A 136 24.77 -3.36 -6.42
N ARG A 137 25.37 -3.26 -5.22
CA ARG A 137 24.94 -4.09 -4.08
C ARG A 137 23.50 -3.84 -3.66
N LEU A 138 23.06 -2.59 -3.73
CA LEU A 138 21.69 -2.21 -3.45
C LEU A 138 20.74 -2.77 -4.53
N PHE A 139 21.12 -2.70 -5.81
CA PHE A 139 20.41 -3.33 -6.91
C PHE A 139 20.23 -4.83 -6.68
N ASP A 140 21.30 -5.55 -6.36
CA ASP A 140 21.24 -7.00 -6.09
C ASP A 140 20.30 -7.33 -4.94
N ARG A 141 20.28 -6.49 -3.90
CA ARG A 141 19.37 -6.66 -2.76
C ARG A 141 17.91 -6.45 -3.18
N ILE A 142 17.63 -5.44 -3.98
CA ILE A 142 16.29 -5.14 -4.51
C ILE A 142 15.79 -6.30 -5.38
N MET A 143 16.62 -6.79 -6.32
CA MET A 143 16.25 -7.90 -7.19
C MET A 143 15.95 -9.18 -6.39
N ARG A 144 16.78 -9.51 -5.39
CA ARG A 144 16.50 -10.65 -4.49
C ARG A 144 15.20 -10.49 -3.72
N LEU A 145 14.90 -9.30 -3.19
CA LEU A 145 13.65 -9.03 -2.48
C LEU A 145 12.44 -9.20 -3.41
N ALA A 146 12.53 -8.72 -4.65
CA ALA A 146 11.48 -8.90 -5.64
C ALA A 146 11.23 -10.40 -5.95
N GLU A 147 12.30 -11.19 -6.12
CA GLU A 147 12.19 -12.64 -6.31
C GLU A 147 11.61 -13.36 -5.07
N GLU A 148 11.95 -12.93 -3.86
CA GLU A 148 11.40 -13.48 -2.62
C GLU A 148 9.92 -13.13 -2.45
N ARG A 149 9.50 -11.94 -2.87
CA ARG A 149 8.08 -11.54 -2.92
C ARG A 149 7.31 -12.45 -3.87
N ASP A 150 7.82 -12.67 -5.08
CA ASP A 150 7.11 -13.45 -6.10
C ASP A 150 7.03 -14.94 -5.75
N ARG A 151 7.94 -15.45 -4.91
CA ARG A 151 7.94 -16.86 -4.44
C ARG A 151 6.99 -17.14 -3.28
N ASP A 152 6.72 -16.15 -2.42
CA ASP A 152 5.91 -16.35 -1.21
C ASP A 152 4.46 -15.96 -1.45
N SER A 153 3.59 -16.97 -1.59
CA SER A 153 2.17 -16.77 -1.88
C SER A 153 1.34 -16.35 -0.66
N THR A 154 1.92 -16.27 0.55
CA THR A 154 1.18 -15.86 1.73
C THR A 154 1.01 -14.34 1.77
N LEU A 155 -0.23 -13.87 1.82
CA LEU A 155 -0.58 -12.45 1.69
C LEU A 155 0.19 -11.54 2.67
N PHE A 156 0.35 -11.96 3.93
CA PHE A 156 1.03 -11.16 4.95
C PHE A 156 2.55 -11.07 4.71
N ALA A 157 3.19 -12.18 4.36
CA ALA A 157 4.63 -12.18 4.10
C ALA A 157 4.96 -11.52 2.75
N ALA A 158 4.05 -11.56 1.78
CA ALA A 158 4.17 -10.79 0.54
C ALA A 158 4.06 -9.29 0.80
N ALA A 159 3.11 -8.84 1.63
CA ALA A 159 2.95 -7.42 1.99
C ALA A 159 4.20 -6.84 2.67
N GLY A 160 4.75 -7.54 3.68
CA GLY A 160 5.98 -7.06 4.35
C GLY A 160 7.21 -7.01 3.44
N LYS A 161 7.30 -7.90 2.44
CA LYS A 161 8.37 -7.86 1.43
C LYS A 161 8.16 -6.73 0.43
N GLU A 162 6.92 -6.48 0.02
CA GLU A 162 6.57 -5.36 -0.86
C GLU A 162 6.91 -4.02 -0.20
N ASP A 163 6.56 -3.82 1.07
CA ASP A 163 6.92 -2.60 1.82
C ASP A 163 8.45 -2.39 1.86
N SER A 164 9.19 -3.47 2.12
CA SER A 164 10.65 -3.44 2.11
C SER A 164 11.20 -3.12 0.72
N LEU A 165 10.68 -3.77 -0.32
CA LEU A 165 11.08 -3.56 -1.70
C LEU A 165 10.89 -2.10 -2.12
N GLN A 166 9.76 -1.50 -1.81
CA GLN A 166 9.47 -0.09 -2.13
C GLN A 166 10.48 0.85 -1.45
N LEU A 167 10.77 0.64 -0.16
CA LEU A 167 11.74 1.45 0.57
C LEU A 167 13.14 1.37 -0.07
N PHE A 168 13.61 0.16 -0.38
CA PHE A 168 14.91 -0.03 -1.02
C PHE A 168 14.93 0.49 -2.45
N ALA A 169 13.83 0.35 -3.20
CA ALA A 169 13.74 0.83 -4.58
C ALA A 169 13.88 2.35 -4.67
N GLN A 170 13.29 3.11 -3.75
CA GLN A 170 13.48 4.57 -3.71
C GLN A 170 14.96 4.92 -3.53
N MET A 171 15.64 4.31 -2.55
CA MET A 171 17.08 4.51 -2.37
C MET A 171 17.89 4.06 -3.59
N GLY A 172 17.51 2.94 -4.21
CA GLY A 172 18.16 2.39 -5.40
C GLY A 172 18.08 3.35 -6.58
N ILE A 173 16.90 3.88 -6.89
CA ILE A 173 16.70 4.87 -7.95
C ILE A 173 17.55 6.10 -7.69
N GLN A 174 17.53 6.65 -6.47
CA GLN A 174 18.33 7.82 -6.12
C GLN A 174 19.84 7.55 -6.23
N ALA A 175 20.31 6.38 -5.78
CA ALA A 175 21.71 6.01 -5.87
C ALA A 175 22.19 5.95 -7.32
N HIS A 176 21.39 5.35 -8.22
CA HIS A 176 21.70 5.33 -9.65
C HIS A 176 21.58 6.71 -10.28
N MET A 177 20.64 7.57 -9.82
CA MET A 177 20.52 8.98 -10.23
C MET A 177 21.75 9.83 -9.91
N LEU A 178 22.64 9.41 -9.02
CA LEU A 178 23.86 10.14 -8.69
C LEU A 178 25.12 9.61 -9.39
N LEU A 179 25.02 8.51 -10.15
CA LEU A 179 26.16 7.94 -10.87
C LEU A 179 26.42 8.68 -12.19
N GLU A 180 27.70 8.93 -12.44
CA GLU A 180 28.22 9.43 -13.72
C GLU A 180 29.37 8.54 -14.21
N PRO A 181 29.45 8.23 -15.53
CA PRO A 181 28.43 8.51 -16.53
C PRO A 181 27.18 7.64 -16.34
N ARG A 182 26.02 8.18 -16.71
CA ARG A 182 24.76 7.41 -16.80
C ARG A 182 24.68 6.67 -18.14
N ASP A 183 25.55 5.67 -18.26
CA ASP A 183 25.65 4.73 -19.37
C ASP A 183 24.45 3.76 -19.43
N ALA A 184 24.45 2.85 -20.41
CA ALA A 184 23.34 1.90 -20.61
C ALA A 184 23.17 0.93 -19.45
N ASP A 185 24.25 0.55 -18.77
CA ASP A 185 24.27 -0.32 -17.58
C ASP A 185 23.49 0.33 -16.43
N VAL A 186 23.90 1.55 -16.05
CA VAL A 186 23.25 2.31 -14.96
C VAL A 186 21.77 2.58 -15.26
N ARG A 187 21.43 2.87 -16.53
CA ARG A 187 20.03 3.09 -16.95
C ARG A 187 19.23 1.81 -16.87
N TYR A 188 19.80 0.70 -17.28
CA TYR A 188 19.14 -0.60 -17.22
C TYR A 188 18.83 -0.97 -15.76
N ASP A 189 19.81 -0.86 -14.87
CA ASP A 189 19.65 -1.15 -13.44
C ASP A 189 18.57 -0.29 -12.80
N MET A 190 18.60 1.02 -13.04
CA MET A 190 17.58 1.95 -12.55
C MET A 190 16.19 1.61 -13.10
N GLY A 191 16.11 1.23 -14.38
CA GLY A 191 14.87 0.82 -15.01
C GLY A 191 14.33 -0.51 -14.48
N ARG A 192 15.19 -1.48 -14.19
CA ARG A 192 14.83 -2.75 -13.55
C ARG A 192 14.34 -2.54 -12.12
N ILE A 193 14.99 -1.68 -11.33
CA ILE A 193 14.52 -1.28 -9.99
C ILE A 193 13.11 -0.68 -10.09
N ALA A 194 12.90 0.25 -11.01
CA ALA A 194 11.58 0.85 -11.22
C ALA A 194 10.52 -0.17 -11.64
N GLU A 195 10.88 -1.15 -12.48
CA GLU A 195 9.96 -2.20 -12.93
C GLU A 195 9.50 -3.09 -11.79
N VAL A 196 10.42 -3.61 -10.97
CA VAL A 196 10.06 -4.52 -9.86
C VAL A 196 9.31 -3.79 -8.75
N ALA A 197 9.52 -2.48 -8.61
CA ALA A 197 8.80 -1.60 -7.70
C ALA A 197 7.44 -1.11 -8.24
N GLY A 198 6.96 -1.66 -9.37
CA GLY A 198 5.65 -1.29 -9.90
C GLY A 198 5.58 0.12 -10.52
N ALA A 199 6.71 0.68 -10.93
CA ALA A 199 6.83 1.97 -11.61
C ALA A 199 7.24 1.81 -13.09
N PRO A 200 6.43 1.13 -13.94
CA PRO A 200 6.84 0.75 -15.30
C PRO A 200 7.00 1.94 -16.25
N ARG A 201 6.40 3.09 -15.97
CA ARG A 201 6.64 4.33 -16.74
C ARG A 201 8.07 4.83 -16.59
N LEU A 202 8.62 4.77 -15.38
CA LEU A 202 10.01 5.15 -15.13
C LEU A 202 10.97 4.15 -15.79
N ALA A 203 10.67 2.85 -15.72
CA ALA A 203 11.40 1.82 -16.44
C ALA A 203 11.40 2.09 -17.96
N ARG A 204 10.25 2.49 -18.51
CA ARG A 204 10.11 2.83 -19.93
C ARG A 204 11.00 4.00 -20.34
N ILE A 205 11.04 5.07 -19.54
CA ILE A 205 11.89 6.25 -19.80
C ILE A 205 13.38 5.85 -19.90
N GLN A 206 13.83 4.92 -19.04
CA GLN A 206 15.21 4.44 -19.11
C GLN A 206 15.47 3.61 -20.36
N ALA A 207 14.53 2.72 -20.73
CA ALA A 207 14.62 1.97 -21.98
C ALA A 207 14.70 2.90 -23.19
N ASP A 208 13.83 3.90 -23.27
CA ASP A 208 13.82 4.87 -24.37
C ASP A 208 15.13 5.67 -24.44
N SER A 209 15.74 6.01 -23.30
CA SER A 209 17.04 6.69 -23.26
C SER A 209 18.20 5.82 -23.75
N ILE A 210 18.16 4.52 -23.48
CA ILE A 210 19.14 3.56 -24.01
C ILE A 210 18.95 3.45 -25.54
N LEU A 211 17.70 3.29 -25.98
CA LEU A 211 17.35 3.09 -27.39
C LEU A 211 17.54 4.34 -28.25
N SER A 212 17.45 5.54 -27.67
CA SER A 212 17.77 6.78 -28.39
C SER A 212 19.26 6.87 -28.73
N THR A 213 20.12 6.22 -27.94
CA THR A 213 21.58 6.17 -28.17
C THR A 213 21.95 5.01 -29.08
N SER A 214 21.34 3.84 -28.87
CA SER A 214 21.55 2.64 -29.67
C SER A 214 20.22 1.90 -29.87
N PRO A 215 19.57 2.04 -31.04
CA PRO A 215 18.23 1.48 -31.30
C PRO A 215 18.13 -0.04 -31.20
N THR A 216 19.26 -0.75 -31.33
CA THR A 216 19.35 -2.21 -31.26
C THR A 216 19.85 -2.73 -29.93
N HIS A 217 20.11 -1.85 -28.95
CA HIS A 217 20.73 -2.24 -27.68
C HIS A 217 19.88 -3.25 -26.90
N LEU A 218 20.46 -4.40 -26.54
CA LEU A 218 19.69 -5.52 -25.97
C LEU A 218 19.02 -5.17 -24.64
N LEU A 219 19.72 -4.47 -23.76
CA LEU A 219 19.18 -4.01 -22.48
C LEU A 219 17.99 -3.04 -22.66
N GLY A 220 18.08 -2.15 -23.65
CA GLY A 220 17.01 -1.21 -23.98
C GLY A 220 15.77 -1.94 -24.51
N LEU A 221 15.95 -2.85 -25.46
CA LEU A 221 14.86 -3.64 -26.05
C LEU A 221 14.18 -4.54 -25.02
N LEU A 222 14.97 -5.21 -24.18
CA LEU A 222 14.48 -6.05 -23.07
C LEU A 222 13.64 -5.23 -22.10
N LEU A 223 14.17 -4.09 -21.63
CA LEU A 223 13.49 -3.24 -20.66
C LEU A 223 12.23 -2.60 -21.26
N ALA A 224 12.26 -2.20 -22.54
CA ALA A 224 11.10 -1.71 -23.26
C ALA A 224 10.00 -2.79 -23.37
N ALA A 225 10.36 -4.04 -23.65
CA ALA A 225 9.41 -5.14 -23.70
C ALA A 225 8.76 -5.42 -22.33
N LYS A 226 9.55 -5.46 -21.25
CA LYS A 226 9.05 -5.65 -19.88
C LYS A 226 8.15 -4.52 -19.42
N SER A 227 8.59 -3.28 -19.57
CA SER A 227 7.81 -2.10 -19.19
C SER A 227 6.51 -1.97 -19.99
N SER A 228 6.51 -2.24 -21.29
CA SER A 228 5.29 -2.22 -22.12
C SER A 228 4.27 -3.26 -21.63
N ARG A 229 4.73 -4.45 -21.25
CA ARG A 229 3.86 -5.47 -20.65
C ARG A 229 3.26 -5.03 -19.32
N ALA A 230 4.08 -4.48 -18.43
CA ALA A 230 3.62 -3.96 -17.15
C ALA A 230 2.63 -2.78 -17.30
N LEU A 231 2.70 -2.05 -18.42
CA LEU A 231 1.73 -1.02 -18.80
C LEU A 231 0.46 -1.55 -19.47
N GLY A 232 0.36 -2.87 -19.70
CA GLY A 232 -0.76 -3.49 -20.42
C GLY A 232 -0.67 -3.41 -21.95
N ASP A 233 0.39 -2.80 -22.50
CA ASP A 233 0.61 -2.72 -23.95
C ASP A 233 1.34 -3.98 -24.47
N THR A 234 0.55 -5.05 -24.64
CA THR A 234 1.06 -6.34 -25.13
C THR A 234 1.50 -6.30 -26.60
N ALA A 235 1.01 -5.35 -27.39
CA ALA A 235 1.37 -5.20 -28.80
C ALA A 235 2.77 -4.58 -28.92
N ALA A 236 3.02 -3.49 -28.20
CA ALA A 236 4.34 -2.88 -28.10
C ALA A 236 5.35 -3.87 -27.51
N ALA A 237 4.99 -4.60 -26.45
CA ALA A 237 5.88 -5.61 -25.85
C ALA A 237 6.33 -6.66 -26.87
N ARG A 238 5.40 -7.23 -27.66
CA ARG A 238 5.71 -8.18 -28.73
C ARG A 238 6.54 -7.58 -29.86
N SER A 239 6.37 -6.27 -30.12
CA SER A 239 7.22 -5.55 -31.08
C SER A 239 8.67 -5.49 -30.61
N PHE A 240 8.91 -5.09 -29.35
CA PHE A 240 10.26 -5.02 -28.78
C PHE A 240 10.90 -6.41 -28.63
N GLU A 241 10.14 -7.45 -28.32
CA GLU A 241 10.65 -8.83 -28.30
C GLU A 241 11.15 -9.30 -29.66
N ARG A 242 10.40 -9.02 -30.74
CA ARG A 242 10.85 -9.34 -32.10
C ARG A 242 12.12 -8.59 -32.45
N GLN A 243 12.18 -7.30 -32.13
CA GLN A 243 13.40 -6.50 -32.32
C GLN A 243 14.58 -7.06 -31.52
N LEU A 244 14.36 -7.51 -30.28
CA LEU A 244 15.38 -8.14 -29.44
C LEU A 244 15.93 -9.40 -30.11
N LEU A 245 15.05 -10.29 -30.61
CA LEU A 245 15.45 -11.51 -31.31
C LEU A 245 16.24 -11.21 -32.58
N THR A 246 15.83 -10.18 -33.34
CA THR A 246 16.54 -9.75 -34.56
C THR A 246 17.91 -9.16 -34.24
N ALA A 247 18.03 -8.34 -33.19
CA ALA A 247 19.27 -7.67 -32.83
C ALA A 247 20.29 -8.59 -32.13
N ALA A 248 19.82 -9.59 -31.37
CA ALA A 248 20.63 -10.43 -30.50
C ALA A 248 21.90 -11.01 -31.16
N PRO A 249 21.86 -11.63 -32.37
CA PRO A 249 23.06 -12.22 -32.96
C PRO A 249 24.16 -11.20 -33.32
N ALA A 250 23.78 -9.98 -33.70
CA ALA A 250 24.73 -8.91 -34.01
C ALA A 250 25.26 -8.24 -32.74
N GLU A 251 24.38 -7.93 -31.81
CA GLU A 251 24.73 -7.24 -30.57
C GLU A 251 25.58 -8.09 -29.63
N GLN A 252 25.28 -9.39 -29.48
CA GLN A 252 26.06 -10.28 -28.62
C GLN A 252 27.52 -10.41 -29.09
N ARG A 253 27.79 -10.29 -30.40
CA ARG A 253 29.16 -10.29 -30.95
C ARG A 253 29.96 -9.05 -30.58
N ARG A 254 29.31 -7.97 -30.13
CA ARG A 254 29.99 -6.75 -29.69
C ARG A 254 30.66 -6.90 -28.32
N ALA A 255 30.29 -7.93 -27.56
CA ALA A 255 30.89 -8.26 -26.26
C ALA A 255 30.99 -7.05 -25.31
N LEU A 256 29.94 -6.22 -25.24
CA LEU A 256 29.90 -5.07 -24.35
C LEU A 256 29.93 -5.53 -22.89
N PRO A 257 30.66 -4.86 -21.98
CA PRO A 257 30.74 -5.23 -20.57
C PRO A 257 29.37 -5.38 -19.89
N GLU A 258 28.44 -4.47 -20.18
CA GLU A 258 27.08 -4.50 -19.66
C GLU A 258 26.27 -5.71 -20.16
N TYR A 259 26.57 -6.25 -21.34
CA TYR A 259 25.93 -7.49 -21.79
C TYR A 259 26.42 -8.70 -20.99
N GLU A 260 27.67 -8.70 -20.53
CA GLU A 260 28.21 -9.77 -19.68
C GLU A 260 27.64 -9.69 -18.26
N SER A 261 27.56 -8.48 -17.68
CA SER A 261 26.92 -8.22 -16.38
C SER A 261 25.47 -8.70 -16.36
N HIS A 262 24.74 -8.52 -17.47
CA HIS A 262 23.32 -8.83 -17.59
C HIS A 262 23.02 -10.06 -18.47
N ARG A 263 24.01 -10.94 -18.67
CA ARG A 263 23.87 -12.09 -19.60
C ARG A 263 22.67 -12.98 -19.28
N ASN A 264 22.37 -13.18 -18.00
CA ASN A 264 21.27 -14.04 -17.56
C ASN A 264 19.93 -13.41 -17.92
N ASP A 265 19.77 -12.11 -17.66
CA ASP A 265 18.57 -11.36 -18.01
C ASP A 265 18.33 -11.39 -19.53
N ILE A 266 19.39 -11.16 -20.32
CA ILE A 266 19.33 -11.21 -21.79
C ILE A 266 18.94 -12.62 -22.26
N ALA A 267 19.59 -13.67 -21.75
CA ALA A 267 19.30 -15.05 -22.13
C ALA A 267 17.85 -15.43 -21.81
N VAL A 268 17.39 -15.12 -20.60
CA VAL A 268 16.00 -15.38 -20.17
C VAL A 268 15.02 -14.61 -21.06
N ALA A 269 15.29 -13.34 -21.37
CA ALA A 269 14.41 -12.55 -22.22
C ALA A 269 14.32 -13.09 -23.66
N ILE A 270 15.44 -13.53 -24.23
CA ILE A 270 15.47 -14.16 -25.55
C ILE A 270 14.68 -15.46 -25.55
N GLU A 271 14.87 -16.32 -24.55
CA GLU A 271 14.14 -17.58 -24.45
C GLU A 271 12.63 -17.38 -24.24
N LEU A 272 12.24 -16.39 -23.44
CA LEU A 272 10.83 -16.02 -23.28
C LEU A 272 10.24 -15.45 -24.57
N ALA A 273 10.99 -14.66 -25.32
CA ALA A 273 10.55 -14.08 -26.58
C ALA A 273 10.34 -15.15 -27.67
N LYS A 274 11.16 -16.22 -27.70
CA LYS A 274 11.01 -17.34 -28.65
C LYS A 274 9.75 -18.18 -28.42
N ARG A 275 9.23 -18.19 -27.18
CA ARG A 275 8.09 -19.04 -26.77
C ARG A 275 6.72 -18.38 -27.00
N ARG A 276 6.70 -17.09 -27.37
CA ARG A 276 5.49 -16.28 -27.52
C ARG A 276 5.16 -16.08 -29.00
#